data_AF-A0AAN7YLF8-F1
#
_entry.id   AF-A0AAN7YLF8-F1
#
_cell.length_a   1.000
_cell.length_b   1.000
_cell.length_c   1.000
_cell.angle_alpha   90.00
_cell.angle_beta   90.00
_cell.angle_gamma   90.00
#
_symmetry.space_group_name_H-M   'P 1'
#
loop_
_entity.id
_entity.type
_entity.pdbx_description
1 polymer ?
#
loop_
_entity_poly.entity_id
_entity_poly.type
_entity_poly.pdbx_seq_one_letter_code
_entity_poly.pdbx_strand_id
1 'polypeptide(L)'
;MDFGGLRHGAHSADLSPDGRNCIWTYSIGASKEHMKLAEKKISPRKHDGPRHVWPHPNGKFVYCLQEHSSVADVFEVVKSCNGSVRLVHKQGVRIIPQGLPVNEFWADEVRTSLSNGENPKYLYASTRGLKEGRKGFMAVYKLTPEGLIDGADIVPEDHDTAIEWRDDDQGGLLCMYETATSGGWANAVQPGPTIGDVEYIAMTDSEVGYVFVLAWDGTEIREVARTNLNEGTDTSKGKHGAATAVWLST
;
A
#
# COMPACT_ATOMS: atom_id res chain seq x y z
N MET A 1 6.49 11.32 23.61
CA MET A 1 5.88 10.96 22.32
C MET A 1 6.67 9.80 21.77
N ASP A 2 6.06 8.63 21.76
CA ASP A 2 6.71 7.36 21.39
C ASP A 2 6.55 7.16 19.88
N PHE A 3 7.67 7.14 19.15
CA PHE A 3 7.70 6.96 17.70
C PHE A 3 7.24 5.53 17.34
N GLY A 4 5.94 5.36 17.09
CA GLY A 4 5.32 4.06 16.79
C GLY A 4 5.87 3.37 15.53
N GLY A 5 6.48 4.12 14.61
CA GLY A 5 7.05 3.57 13.36
C GLY A 5 8.28 2.67 13.54
N LEU A 6 8.96 2.73 14.71
CA LEU A 6 10.15 1.91 15.00
C LEU A 6 9.86 0.65 15.83
N ARG A 7 8.65 0.50 16.38
CA ARG A 7 8.32 -0.64 17.25
C ARG A 7 7.94 -1.91 16.47
N HIS A 8 7.71 -1.86 15.15
CA HIS A 8 7.05 -2.94 14.40
C HIS A 8 7.81 -3.50 13.17
N GLY A 9 9.14 -3.39 13.11
CA GLY A 9 9.93 -4.12 12.11
C GLY A 9 9.73 -3.63 10.66
N ALA A 10 10.43 -4.27 9.71
CA ALA A 10 10.70 -3.75 8.37
C ALA A 10 9.47 -3.34 7.52
N HIS A 11 9.61 -2.23 6.78
CA HIS A 11 8.58 -1.55 5.98
C HIS A 11 8.63 -1.94 4.50
N SER A 12 8.75 -3.25 4.23
CA SER A 12 9.18 -3.90 2.98
C SER A 12 10.70 -3.99 2.79
N ALA A 13 11.15 -5.13 2.24
CA ALA A 13 12.51 -5.35 1.79
C ALA A 13 12.42 -6.13 0.48
N ASP A 14 12.86 -5.50 -0.61
CA ASP A 14 13.05 -6.15 -1.89
C ASP A 14 14.50 -6.64 -1.96
N LEU A 15 14.68 -7.96 -1.98
CA LEU A 15 15.98 -8.62 -1.96
C LEU A 15 16.03 -9.71 -3.02
N SER A 16 15.82 -9.40 -4.30
CA SER A 16 16.21 -10.33 -5.39
C SER A 16 16.35 -9.67 -6.77
N PRO A 17 17.37 -10.03 -7.58
CA PRO A 17 17.40 -9.75 -9.02
C PRO A 17 16.33 -10.52 -9.82
N ASP A 18 15.81 -11.61 -9.25
CA ASP A 18 14.77 -12.50 -9.78
C ASP A 18 13.52 -12.45 -8.87
N GLY A 19 12.85 -11.29 -8.81
CA GLY A 19 11.61 -11.07 -8.03
C GLY A 19 10.72 -12.31 -8.01
N ARG A 20 10.61 -12.96 -6.84
CA ARG A 20 9.77 -14.15 -6.68
C ARG A 20 8.38 -13.72 -6.27
N ASN A 21 7.36 -14.27 -6.93
CA ASN A 21 5.96 -14.03 -6.61
C ASN A 21 5.55 -14.68 -5.25
N CYS A 22 6.10 -14.14 -4.17
CA CYS A 22 5.93 -14.62 -2.81
C CYS A 22 6.32 -13.56 -1.77
N ILE A 23 5.76 -13.67 -0.57
CA ILE A 23 6.06 -12.87 0.61
C ILE A 23 6.98 -13.67 1.54
N TRP A 24 8.05 -13.05 2.04
CA TRP A 24 8.97 -13.67 2.98
C TRP A 24 8.78 -13.08 4.38
N THR A 25 8.58 -13.94 5.37
CA THR A 25 8.45 -13.55 6.78
C THR A 25 9.70 -14.00 7.54
N TYR A 26 10.28 -13.09 8.31
CA TYR A 26 11.42 -13.35 9.18
C TYR A 26 11.06 -13.12 10.64
N SER A 27 11.59 -13.96 11.52
CA SER A 27 11.52 -13.79 12.97
C SER A 27 12.85 -13.25 13.51
N ILE A 28 12.78 -12.34 14.46
CA ILE A 28 13.94 -11.81 15.18
C ILE A 28 13.98 -12.49 16.54
N GLY A 29 15.01 -13.30 16.77
CA GLY A 29 15.19 -14.03 18.04
C GLY A 29 15.51 -13.10 19.23
N ALA A 30 15.42 -13.63 20.44
CA ALA A 30 15.66 -12.87 21.68
C ALA A 30 17.07 -12.27 21.80
N SER A 31 18.08 -12.90 21.17
CA SER A 31 19.43 -12.35 21.07
C SER A 31 19.53 -11.17 20.10
N LYS A 32 18.49 -10.89 19.29
CA LYS A 32 18.33 -9.77 18.34
C LYS A 32 19.43 -9.60 17.28
N GLU A 33 20.42 -10.47 17.24
CA GLU A 33 21.57 -10.37 16.34
C GLU A 33 21.32 -10.96 14.94
N HIS A 34 20.39 -11.91 14.81
CA HIS A 34 20.14 -12.62 13.54
C HIS A 34 18.65 -12.81 13.27
N MET A 35 18.25 -12.54 12.02
CA MET A 35 16.93 -12.88 11.48
C MET A 35 16.90 -14.35 11.08
N LYS A 36 15.81 -15.05 11.38
CA LYS A 36 15.54 -16.42 10.91
C LYS A 36 14.34 -16.41 9.99
N LEU A 37 14.48 -17.04 8.82
CA LEU A 37 13.34 -17.27 7.93
C LEU A 37 12.25 -18.04 8.67
N ALA A 38 11.05 -17.48 8.73
CA ALA A 38 9.87 -18.09 9.35
C ALA A 38 8.97 -18.73 8.28
N GLU A 39 8.69 -18.02 7.19
CA GLU A 39 7.82 -18.50 6.12
C GLU A 39 8.20 -17.89 4.77
N LYS A 40 8.01 -18.68 3.70
CA LYS A 40 7.87 -18.18 2.33
C LYS A 40 6.43 -18.45 1.87
N LYS A 41 5.61 -17.41 1.83
CA LYS A 41 4.21 -17.47 1.40
C LYS A 41 4.11 -17.21 -0.10
N ILE A 42 3.67 -18.18 -0.90
CA ILE A 42 3.39 -17.95 -2.32
C ILE A 42 2.20 -16.99 -2.46
N SER A 43 2.27 -16.04 -3.38
CA SER A 43 1.20 -15.07 -3.59
C SER A 43 -0.08 -15.74 -4.09
N PRO A 44 -1.26 -15.14 -3.83
CA PRO A 44 -2.54 -15.73 -4.17
C PRO A 44 -2.75 -15.97 -5.67
N ARG A 45 -2.22 -15.10 -6.54
CA ARG A 45 -2.41 -15.17 -8.00
C ARG A 45 -1.08 -15.37 -8.70
N LYS A 46 -1.10 -16.11 -9.82
CA LYS A 46 0.09 -16.43 -10.62
C LYS A 46 0.82 -15.18 -11.13
N HIS A 47 0.06 -14.14 -11.46
CA HIS A 47 0.55 -12.88 -12.03
C HIS A 47 0.72 -11.79 -10.98
N ASP A 48 0.59 -12.08 -9.68
CA ASP A 48 0.93 -11.14 -8.63
C ASP A 48 2.43 -10.75 -8.67
N GLY A 49 2.74 -9.68 -7.94
CA GLY A 49 4.09 -9.20 -7.74
C GLY A 49 4.14 -8.42 -6.42
N PRO A 50 4.29 -9.09 -5.27
CA PRO A 50 4.33 -8.43 -3.96
C PRO A 50 5.38 -7.32 -3.96
N ARG A 51 4.95 -6.07 -3.76
CA ARG A 51 5.79 -4.88 -3.97
C ARG A 51 5.93 -4.00 -2.74
N HIS A 52 4.87 -3.91 -1.95
CA HIS A 52 4.88 -3.18 -0.70
C HIS A 52 3.99 -3.89 0.32
N VAL A 53 4.42 -3.90 1.58
CA VAL A 53 3.68 -4.50 2.69
C VAL A 53 3.55 -3.49 3.80
N TRP A 54 2.38 -3.47 4.44
CA TRP A 54 2.10 -2.58 5.56
C TRP A 54 1.39 -3.35 6.68
N PRO A 55 1.96 -3.43 7.90
CA PRO A 55 1.29 -4.11 9.00
C PRO A 55 0.15 -3.26 9.56
N HIS A 56 -0.96 -3.91 9.91
CA HIS A 56 -1.97 -3.27 10.74
C HIS A 56 -1.41 -3.09 12.17
N PRO A 57 -1.66 -1.95 12.86
CA PRO A 57 -1.06 -1.68 14.17
C PRO A 57 -1.36 -2.72 15.26
N ASN A 58 -2.52 -3.40 15.20
CA ASN A 58 -2.84 -4.47 16.14
C ASN A 58 -2.02 -5.76 15.94
N GLY A 59 -1.22 -5.84 14.87
CA GLY A 59 -0.35 -6.98 14.54
C GLY A 59 -1.07 -8.26 14.10
N LYS A 60 -2.39 -8.23 13.90
CA LYS A 60 -3.19 -9.38 13.42
C LYS A 60 -3.17 -9.51 11.90
N PHE A 61 -3.03 -8.40 11.18
CA PHE A 61 -3.09 -8.39 9.72
C PHE A 61 -1.88 -7.68 9.11
N VAL A 62 -1.51 -8.09 7.90
CA VAL A 62 -0.57 -7.40 7.02
C VAL A 62 -1.26 -7.20 5.68
N TYR A 63 -1.20 -5.98 5.17
CA TYR A 63 -1.64 -5.62 3.83
C TYR A 63 -0.49 -5.81 2.86
N CYS A 64 -0.70 -6.52 1.76
CA CYS A 64 0.30 -6.71 0.73
C CYS A 64 -0.24 -6.18 -0.60
N LEU A 65 0.48 -5.23 -1.17
CA LEU A 65 0.18 -4.66 -2.47
C LEU A 65 0.86 -5.46 -3.58
N GLN A 66 0.06 -5.86 -4.56
CA GLN A 66 0.49 -6.65 -5.71
C GLN A 66 0.68 -5.73 -6.93
N GLU A 67 1.92 -5.54 -7.37
CA GLU A 67 2.30 -4.59 -8.43
C GLU A 67 1.58 -4.85 -9.75
N HIS A 68 1.59 -6.10 -10.19
CA HIS A 68 1.13 -6.47 -11.54
C HIS A 68 -0.38 -6.73 -11.64
N SER A 69 -1.04 -7.12 -10.55
CA SER A 69 -2.48 -7.40 -10.54
C SER A 69 -3.32 -6.22 -10.09
N SER A 70 -2.68 -5.16 -9.53
CA SER A 70 -3.39 -4.03 -8.94
C SER A 70 -4.40 -4.48 -7.88
N VAL A 71 -3.92 -5.31 -6.94
CA VAL A 71 -4.70 -5.80 -5.81
C VAL A 71 -3.99 -5.48 -4.50
N ALA A 72 -4.76 -5.05 -3.49
CA ALA A 72 -4.33 -5.04 -2.10
C ALA A 72 -4.90 -6.27 -1.39
N ASP A 73 -4.03 -7.22 -1.06
CA ASP A 73 -4.39 -8.44 -0.32
C ASP A 73 -4.22 -8.23 1.20
N VAL A 74 -5.08 -8.89 1.99
CA VAL A 74 -5.06 -8.89 3.45
C VAL A 74 -4.66 -10.29 3.93
N PHE A 75 -3.57 -10.37 4.69
CA PHE A 75 -3.09 -11.61 5.30
C PHE A 75 -3.23 -11.57 6.81
N GLU A 76 -3.86 -12.57 7.40
CA GLU A 76 -3.83 -12.81 8.84
C GLU A 76 -2.47 -13.37 9.26
N VAL A 77 -1.91 -12.81 10.32
CA VAL A 77 -0.66 -13.24 10.95
C VAL A 77 -0.97 -14.27 12.03
N VAL A 78 -0.82 -15.55 11.70
CA VAL A 78 -1.07 -16.67 12.62
C VAL A 78 0.23 -17.04 13.33
N LYS A 79 0.24 -16.91 14.66
CA LYS A 79 1.37 -17.28 15.53
C LYS A 79 1.13 -18.65 16.14
N SER A 80 2.06 -19.57 15.97
CA SER A 80 2.02 -20.89 16.60
C SER A 80 2.60 -20.87 18.01
N CYS A 81 2.29 -21.89 18.82
CA CYS A 81 2.78 -22.02 20.20
C CYS A 81 4.32 -22.11 20.30
N ASN A 82 5.00 -22.57 19.25
CA ASN A 82 6.46 -22.62 19.16
C ASN A 82 7.09 -21.29 18.69
N GLY A 83 6.30 -20.22 18.56
CA GLY A 83 6.76 -18.91 18.11
C GLY A 83 6.92 -18.76 16.60
N SER A 84 6.57 -19.77 15.79
CA SER A 84 6.53 -19.62 14.33
C SER A 84 5.39 -18.70 13.90
N VAL A 85 5.59 -18.00 12.79
CA VAL A 85 4.63 -17.08 12.19
C VAL A 85 4.35 -17.53 10.77
N ARG A 86 3.07 -17.55 10.40
CA ARG A 86 2.61 -17.79 9.02
C ARG A 86 1.54 -16.81 8.60
N LEU A 87 1.41 -16.61 7.30
CA LEU A 87 0.42 -15.72 6.68
C LEU A 87 -0.72 -16.54 6.05
N VAL A 88 -1.95 -16.25 6.48
CA VAL A 88 -3.18 -16.82 5.91
C VAL A 88 -3.88 -15.74 5.11
N HIS A 89 -4.12 -15.98 3.82
CA HIS A 89 -4.79 -15.01 2.97
C HIS A 89 -6.27 -14.91 3.33
N LYS A 90 -6.82 -13.70 3.47
CA LYS A 90 -8.21 -13.48 3.91
C LYS A 90 -9.05 -12.66 2.94
N GLN A 91 -8.49 -11.64 2.30
CA GLN A 91 -9.23 -10.74 1.41
C GLN A 91 -8.31 -10.22 0.32
N GLY A 92 -8.85 -9.79 -0.82
CA GLY A 92 -8.12 -9.03 -1.83
C GLY A 92 -9.04 -8.07 -2.56
N VAL A 93 -8.64 -6.81 -2.72
CA VAL A 93 -9.45 -5.77 -3.37
C VAL A 93 -8.69 -5.06 -4.49
N ARG A 94 -9.40 -4.70 -5.56
CA ARG A 94 -8.84 -4.07 -6.76
C ARG A 94 -8.69 -2.56 -6.64
N ILE A 95 -7.45 -2.08 -6.71
CA ILE A 95 -7.08 -0.68 -6.45
C ILE A 95 -7.05 0.24 -7.68
N ILE A 96 -7.61 -0.20 -8.81
CA ILE A 96 -7.82 0.62 -10.02
C ILE A 96 -9.29 0.51 -10.45
N PRO A 97 -9.86 1.48 -11.19
CA PRO A 97 -11.25 1.41 -11.64
C PRO A 97 -11.61 0.09 -12.33
N GLN A 98 -12.87 -0.33 -12.14
CA GLN A 98 -13.44 -1.49 -12.83
C GLN A 98 -13.37 -1.32 -14.35
N GLY A 99 -13.14 -2.43 -15.05
CA GLY A 99 -13.05 -2.46 -16.52
C GLY A 99 -11.72 -1.97 -17.10
N LEU A 100 -10.83 -1.37 -16.29
CA LEU A 100 -9.49 -1.01 -16.77
C LEU A 100 -8.56 -2.23 -16.86
N PRO A 101 -7.67 -2.31 -17.85
CA PRO A 101 -6.79 -3.45 -17.99
C PRO A 101 -5.58 -3.32 -17.04
N VAL A 102 -5.34 -4.34 -16.20
CA VAL A 102 -4.29 -4.31 -15.16
C VAL A 102 -2.88 -4.16 -15.73
N ASN A 103 -2.66 -4.62 -16.97
CA ASN A 103 -1.38 -4.52 -17.67
C ASN A 103 -1.02 -3.10 -18.17
N GLU A 104 -1.84 -2.10 -17.84
CA GLU A 104 -1.53 -0.68 -18.05
C GLU A 104 -1.08 0.03 -16.76
N PHE A 105 -1.03 -0.68 -15.64
CA PHE A 105 -0.74 -0.13 -14.32
C PHE A 105 0.31 -0.95 -13.57
N TRP A 106 1.00 -0.28 -12.66
CA TRP A 106 1.78 -0.91 -11.60
C TRP A 106 1.39 -0.35 -10.25
N ALA A 107 1.00 -1.20 -9.30
CA ALA A 107 0.81 -0.75 -7.93
C ALA A 107 2.11 -0.17 -7.34
N ASP A 108 1.99 0.76 -6.39
CA ASP A 108 3.15 1.42 -5.78
C ASP A 108 3.19 1.27 -4.25
N GLU A 109 2.33 1.97 -3.51
CA GLU A 109 2.32 1.90 -2.05
C GLU A 109 0.94 1.62 -1.43
N VAL A 110 0.93 0.92 -0.28
CA VAL A 110 -0.21 0.71 0.59
C VAL A 110 0.12 1.18 2.00
N ARG A 111 -0.77 1.93 2.65
CA ARG A 111 -0.60 2.46 4.01
C ARG A 111 -1.94 2.54 4.73
N THR A 112 -1.95 2.34 6.04
CA THR A 112 -3.14 2.66 6.85
C THR A 112 -3.20 4.15 7.17
N SER A 113 -4.40 4.69 7.36
CA SER A 113 -4.62 6.00 8.00
C SER A 113 -3.93 6.09 9.36
N LEU A 114 -3.56 7.30 9.78
CA LEU A 114 -2.97 7.54 11.12
C LEU A 114 -3.96 8.16 12.11
N SER A 115 -5.14 8.57 11.65
CA SER A 115 -6.11 9.40 12.40
C SER A 115 -6.62 8.80 13.70
N ASN A 116 -6.55 7.48 13.85
CA ASN A 116 -7.12 6.76 14.98
C ASN A 116 -6.13 5.80 15.65
N GLY A 117 -4.84 6.17 15.61
CA GLY A 117 -3.76 5.47 16.32
C GLY A 117 -3.66 4.01 15.91
N GLU A 118 -3.90 3.11 16.86
CA GLU A 118 -3.80 1.66 16.65
C GLU A 118 -5.01 1.05 15.91
N ASN A 119 -6.06 1.83 15.65
CA ASN A 119 -7.29 1.39 14.99
C ASN A 119 -7.58 2.22 13.74
N PRO A 120 -6.70 2.19 12.72
CA PRO A 120 -6.86 2.97 11.51
C PRO A 120 -8.22 2.75 10.85
N LYS A 121 -8.85 3.83 10.38
CA LYS A 121 -10.17 3.80 9.74
C LYS A 121 -10.08 3.46 8.25
N TYR A 122 -8.94 3.75 7.62
CA TYR A 122 -8.79 3.64 6.18
C TYR A 122 -7.51 2.93 5.77
N LEU A 123 -7.55 2.30 4.61
CA LEU A 123 -6.41 1.80 3.87
C LEU A 123 -6.27 2.62 2.59
N TYR A 124 -5.12 3.23 2.40
CA TYR A 124 -4.75 3.96 1.20
C TYR A 124 -3.86 3.09 0.33
N ALA A 125 -4.16 3.00 -0.96
CA ALA A 125 -3.35 2.26 -1.92
C ALA A 125 -3.20 3.05 -3.22
N SER A 126 -2.00 3.10 -3.78
CA SER A 126 -1.74 3.84 -5.02
C SER A 126 -1.23 2.96 -6.16
N THR A 127 -1.47 3.44 -7.38
CA THR A 127 -0.97 2.84 -8.62
C THR A 127 -0.36 3.88 -9.53
N ARG A 128 0.62 3.44 -10.32
CA ARG A 128 1.22 4.15 -11.44
C ARG A 128 0.58 3.71 -12.73
N GLY A 129 0.43 4.62 -13.68
CA GLY A 129 0.28 4.23 -15.08
C GLY A 129 1.62 3.87 -15.69
N LEU A 130 1.66 2.88 -16.58
CA LEU A 130 2.91 2.40 -17.18
C LEU A 130 3.47 3.29 -18.29
N LYS A 131 2.70 4.28 -18.73
CA LYS A 131 3.04 5.14 -19.86
C LYS A 131 2.58 6.57 -19.57
N GLU A 132 3.31 7.53 -20.13
CA GLU A 132 2.88 8.91 -20.15
C GLU A 132 1.45 9.02 -20.73
N GLY A 133 0.63 9.86 -20.12
CA GLY A 133 -0.79 10.02 -20.47
C GLY A 133 -1.74 8.97 -19.87
N ARG A 134 -1.25 7.82 -19.39
CA ARG A 134 -2.05 6.92 -18.55
C ARG A 134 -1.90 7.33 -17.10
N LYS A 135 -2.91 8.00 -16.55
CA LYS A 135 -2.87 8.49 -15.17
C LYS A 135 -2.90 7.35 -14.16
N GLY A 136 -2.28 7.56 -13.01
CA GLY A 136 -2.33 6.66 -11.85
C GLY A 136 -3.59 6.88 -11.00
N PHE A 137 -3.70 6.12 -9.92
CA PHE A 137 -4.82 6.22 -8.98
C PHE A 137 -4.38 6.16 -7.53
N MET A 138 -5.20 6.69 -6.64
CA MET A 138 -5.16 6.45 -5.20
C MET A 138 -6.55 5.98 -4.73
N ALA A 139 -6.63 4.77 -4.21
CA ALA A 139 -7.83 4.18 -3.66
C ALA A 139 -7.89 4.39 -2.14
N VAL A 140 -9.09 4.63 -1.62
CA VAL A 140 -9.40 4.67 -0.18
C VAL A 140 -10.37 3.55 0.13
N TYR A 141 -9.97 2.62 1.00
CA TYR A 141 -10.85 1.58 1.52
C TYR A 141 -11.17 1.82 2.98
N LYS A 142 -12.39 1.45 3.38
CA LYS A 142 -12.78 1.41 4.78
C LYS A 142 -12.21 0.18 5.46
N LEU A 143 -11.61 0.37 6.64
CA LEU A 143 -11.23 -0.71 7.53
C LEU A 143 -12.26 -0.90 8.64
N THR A 144 -12.50 -2.16 8.98
CA THR A 144 -13.13 -2.56 10.25
C THR A 144 -12.19 -2.28 11.42
N PRO A 145 -12.69 -2.14 12.66
CA PRO A 145 -11.83 -1.99 13.85
C PRO A 145 -10.81 -3.13 14.02
N GLU A 146 -11.11 -4.33 13.50
CA GLU A 146 -10.24 -5.49 13.55
C GLU A 146 -9.09 -5.43 12.53
N GLY A 147 -9.21 -4.60 11.49
CA GLY A 147 -8.21 -4.42 10.44
C GLY A 147 -8.52 -5.15 9.12
N LEU A 148 -9.70 -5.75 8.97
CA LEU A 148 -10.19 -6.24 7.67
C LEU A 148 -10.77 -5.09 6.84
N ILE A 149 -10.79 -5.23 5.52
CA ILE A 149 -11.48 -4.30 4.62
C ILE A 149 -12.98 -4.55 4.73
N ASP A 150 -13.73 -3.52 5.13
CA ASP A 150 -15.18 -3.58 5.31
C ASP A 150 -15.86 -3.88 3.97
N GLY A 151 -16.86 -4.77 3.93
CA GLY A 151 -17.59 -5.11 2.70
C GLY A 151 -16.80 -5.85 1.61
N ALA A 152 -15.54 -6.24 1.84
CA ALA A 152 -14.80 -7.12 0.92
C ALA A 152 -15.01 -8.59 1.28
N ASP A 153 -15.10 -9.45 0.27
CA ASP A 153 -15.34 -10.88 0.44
C ASP A 153 -14.21 -11.57 1.20
N ILE A 154 -14.56 -12.51 2.09
CA ILE A 154 -13.60 -13.36 2.79
C ILE A 154 -13.28 -14.58 1.93
N VAL A 155 -12.00 -14.80 1.70
CA VAL A 155 -11.44 -15.99 1.06
C VAL A 155 -11.54 -17.19 2.01
N PRO A 156 -12.15 -18.32 1.60
CA PRO A 156 -12.15 -19.55 2.40
C PRO A 156 -10.74 -20.11 2.62
N GLU A 157 -10.47 -20.65 3.82
CA GLU A 157 -9.15 -21.14 4.23
C GLU A 157 -8.67 -22.43 3.54
N ASP A 158 -9.58 -23.22 2.94
CA ASP A 158 -9.33 -24.59 2.49
C ASP A 158 -9.00 -24.72 0.99
N HIS A 159 -8.83 -23.61 0.28
CA HIS A 159 -8.65 -23.64 -1.17
C HIS A 159 -7.18 -23.57 -1.59
N ASP A 160 -6.61 -24.75 -1.83
CA ASP A 160 -5.33 -24.99 -2.51
C ASP A 160 -5.38 -24.69 -4.03
N THR A 161 -6.56 -24.36 -4.55
CA THR A 161 -6.77 -23.98 -5.95
C THR A 161 -7.00 -22.48 -6.03
N ALA A 162 -6.28 -21.82 -6.93
CA ALA A 162 -6.55 -20.44 -7.34
C ALA A 162 -8.06 -20.26 -7.51
N ILE A 163 -8.70 -19.56 -6.56
CA ILE A 163 -10.06 -19.08 -6.75
C ILE A 163 -10.07 -18.32 -8.07
N GLU A 164 -11.12 -18.50 -8.88
CA GLU A 164 -11.41 -17.56 -9.96
C GLU A 164 -11.70 -16.22 -9.28
N TRP A 165 -10.63 -15.49 -8.99
CA TRP A 165 -10.67 -14.18 -8.39
C TRP A 165 -11.53 -13.30 -9.28
N ARG A 166 -12.50 -12.64 -8.67
CA ARG A 166 -13.24 -11.60 -9.34
C ARG A 166 -12.30 -10.40 -9.40
N ASP A 167 -11.60 -10.28 -10.52
CA ASP A 167 -10.63 -9.21 -10.76
C ASP A 167 -11.25 -7.81 -10.66
N ASP A 168 -12.59 -7.71 -10.54
CA ASP A 168 -13.39 -6.51 -10.38
C ASP A 168 -13.90 -6.27 -8.94
N ASP A 169 -13.55 -7.10 -7.94
CA ASP A 169 -13.99 -6.87 -6.56
C ASP A 169 -13.35 -5.60 -5.97
N GLN A 170 -14.20 -4.64 -5.64
CA GLN A 170 -13.83 -3.38 -5.00
C GLN A 170 -14.49 -3.19 -3.63
N GLY A 171 -15.25 -4.17 -3.11
CA GLY A 171 -15.87 -4.18 -1.78
C GLY A 171 -16.02 -2.81 -1.11
N GLY A 172 -15.32 -2.61 0.02
CA GLY A 172 -15.29 -1.38 0.81
C GLY A 172 -14.58 -0.16 0.24
N LEU A 173 -14.49 -0.01 -1.08
CA LEU A 173 -13.95 1.18 -1.72
C LEU A 173 -14.84 2.39 -1.40
N LEU A 174 -14.25 3.43 -0.83
CA LEU A 174 -14.91 4.71 -0.53
C LEU A 174 -14.63 5.76 -1.59
N CYS A 175 -13.40 5.81 -2.11
CA CYS A 175 -12.99 6.81 -3.08
C CYS A 175 -11.87 6.27 -3.98
N MET A 176 -11.91 6.65 -5.25
CA MET A 176 -10.84 6.40 -6.22
C MET A 176 -10.44 7.73 -6.86
N TYR A 177 -9.31 8.27 -6.44
CA TYR A 177 -8.78 9.54 -6.95
C TYR A 177 -7.85 9.28 -8.13
N GLU A 178 -8.16 9.85 -9.30
CA GLU A 178 -7.26 9.83 -10.46
C GLU A 178 -6.16 10.88 -10.28
N THR A 179 -4.90 10.47 -10.33
CA THR A 179 -3.77 11.39 -10.14
C THR A 179 -3.52 12.23 -11.39
N ALA A 180 -2.79 13.35 -11.23
CA ALA A 180 -2.59 14.30 -12.33
C ALA A 180 -1.76 13.76 -13.50
N THR A 181 -0.93 12.77 -13.24
CA THR A 181 0.06 12.15 -14.14
C THR A 181 0.02 10.63 -13.98
N SER A 182 0.87 9.90 -14.70
CA SER A 182 1.05 8.46 -14.45
C SER A 182 1.66 8.17 -13.08
N GLY A 183 2.33 9.13 -12.45
CA GLY A 183 3.16 8.92 -11.26
C GLY A 183 4.61 8.57 -11.59
N GLY A 184 4.91 8.21 -12.85
CA GLY A 184 6.22 7.77 -13.30
C GLY A 184 6.65 6.49 -12.59
N TRP A 185 7.78 6.55 -11.89
CA TRP A 185 8.28 5.46 -11.04
C TRP A 185 7.78 5.55 -9.59
N ALA A 186 7.01 6.60 -9.24
CA ALA A 186 6.51 6.88 -7.89
C ALA A 186 4.97 6.79 -7.80
N ASN A 187 4.26 7.87 -7.48
CA ASN A 187 2.88 7.85 -6.97
C ASN A 187 2.74 7.32 -5.53
N ALA A 188 3.80 7.42 -4.74
CA ALA A 188 3.83 6.96 -3.37
C ALA A 188 2.84 7.75 -2.51
N VAL A 189 2.10 7.02 -1.67
CA VAL A 189 1.12 7.58 -0.73
C VAL A 189 1.68 7.60 0.68
N GLN A 190 1.67 8.78 1.30
CA GLN A 190 2.15 8.96 2.68
C GLN A 190 1.08 9.66 3.53
N PRO A 191 0.33 8.90 4.34
CA PRO A 191 -0.58 9.46 5.33
C PRO A 191 0.16 10.40 6.29
N GLY A 192 -0.49 11.52 6.59
CA GLY A 192 0.04 12.61 7.40
C GLY A 192 -0.85 12.92 8.60
N PRO A 193 -0.86 14.17 9.06
CA PRO A 193 -1.66 14.57 10.22
C PRO A 193 -3.16 14.54 9.89
N THR A 194 -3.95 14.44 10.96
CA THR A 194 -5.41 14.62 10.92
C THR A 194 -5.75 15.90 11.68
N ILE A 195 -6.53 16.79 11.05
CA ILE A 195 -7.00 18.03 11.68
C ILE A 195 -8.52 18.02 11.64
N GLY A 196 -9.15 17.99 12.82
CA GLY A 196 -10.57 17.67 12.92
C GLY A 196 -10.84 16.26 12.40
N ASP A 197 -11.76 16.13 11.46
CA ASP A 197 -12.08 14.86 10.79
C ASP A 197 -11.41 14.72 9.41
N VAL A 198 -10.47 15.62 9.06
CA VAL A 198 -9.80 15.63 7.76
C VAL A 198 -8.41 15.01 7.87
N GLU A 199 -8.15 13.97 7.10
CA GLU A 199 -6.83 13.36 6.95
C GLU A 199 -6.06 13.98 5.79
N TYR A 200 -4.83 14.42 6.06
CA TYR A 200 -3.93 14.94 5.03
C TYR A 200 -2.98 13.84 4.57
N ILE A 201 -2.81 13.73 3.26
CA ILE A 201 -2.06 12.65 2.62
C ILE A 201 -1.10 13.30 1.62
N ALA A 202 0.20 13.08 1.80
CA ALA A 202 1.19 13.50 0.83
C ALA A 202 1.30 12.47 -0.29
N MET A 203 1.44 12.95 -1.53
CA MET A 203 1.66 12.15 -2.72
C MET A 203 2.87 12.70 -3.47
N THR A 204 3.63 11.82 -4.11
CA THR A 204 4.81 12.20 -4.90
C THR A 204 4.75 11.62 -6.30
N ASP A 205 5.19 12.40 -7.27
CA ASP A 205 5.25 12.01 -8.68
C ASP A 205 6.67 12.15 -9.21
N SER A 206 7.14 11.13 -9.94
CA SER A 206 8.45 11.17 -10.58
C SER A 206 8.37 11.42 -12.09
N GLU A 207 7.18 11.54 -12.69
CA GLU A 207 7.02 11.84 -14.12
C GLU A 207 7.40 13.29 -14.41
N VAL A 208 6.86 14.22 -13.62
CA VAL A 208 7.07 15.67 -13.75
C VAL A 208 7.55 16.33 -12.47
N GLY A 209 7.70 15.58 -11.38
CA GLY A 209 8.31 16.04 -10.14
C GLY A 209 7.33 16.76 -9.21
N TYR A 210 6.04 16.40 -9.22
CA TYR A 210 5.09 16.97 -8.27
C TYR A 210 5.27 16.39 -6.86
N VAL A 211 5.09 17.26 -5.88
CA VAL A 211 4.77 16.89 -4.49
C VAL A 211 3.47 17.60 -4.15
N PHE A 212 2.45 16.85 -3.76
CA PHE A 212 1.13 17.41 -3.51
C PHE A 212 0.49 16.79 -2.26
N VAL A 213 -0.46 17.53 -1.69
CA VAL A 213 -1.19 17.12 -0.50
C VAL A 213 -2.67 17.02 -0.84
N LEU A 214 -3.23 15.86 -0.53
CA LEU A 214 -4.65 15.57 -0.59
C LEU A 214 -5.26 15.71 0.81
N ALA A 215 -6.50 16.18 0.86
CA ALA A 215 -7.35 16.19 2.05
C ALA A 215 -8.50 15.20 1.84
N TRP A 216 -8.66 14.27 2.78
CA TRP A 216 -9.74 13.29 2.82
C TRP A 216 -10.64 13.59 4.01
N ASP A 217 -11.91 13.91 3.76
CA ASP A 217 -12.89 14.25 4.81
C ASP A 217 -13.83 13.08 5.20
N GLY A 218 -13.48 11.87 4.76
CA GLY A 218 -14.32 10.68 4.92
C GLY A 218 -15.34 10.46 3.80
N THR A 219 -15.51 11.44 2.90
CA THR A 219 -16.45 11.36 1.76
C THR A 219 -15.76 11.64 0.44
N GLU A 220 -14.96 12.71 0.35
CA GLU A 220 -14.28 13.10 -0.87
C GLU A 220 -12.80 13.46 -0.66
N ILE A 221 -12.04 13.32 -1.74
CA ILE A 221 -10.64 13.75 -1.82
C ILE A 221 -10.58 15.09 -2.54
N ARG A 222 -9.85 16.04 -1.93
CA ARG A 222 -9.51 17.31 -2.57
C ARG A 222 -8.01 17.56 -2.50
N GLU A 223 -7.41 17.98 -3.59
CA GLU A 223 -6.04 18.49 -3.55
C GLU A 223 -6.03 19.88 -2.90
N VAL A 224 -5.20 20.06 -1.87
CA VAL A 224 -5.13 21.29 -1.06
C VAL A 224 -3.81 22.03 -1.18
N ALA A 225 -2.77 21.37 -1.70
CA ALA A 225 -1.48 21.98 -1.97
C ALA A 225 -0.71 21.19 -3.04
N ARG A 226 0.10 21.89 -3.82
CA ARG A 226 1.03 21.31 -4.78
C ARG A 226 2.26 22.18 -4.94
N THR A 227 3.40 21.54 -5.18
CA THR A 227 4.60 22.17 -5.72
C THR A 227 5.23 21.29 -6.80
N ASN A 228 6.07 21.88 -7.65
CA ASN A 228 6.87 21.15 -8.63
C ASN A 228 8.36 21.35 -8.33
N LEU A 229 9.10 20.25 -8.16
CA LEU A 229 10.54 20.28 -7.83
C LEU A 229 11.41 20.86 -8.95
N ASN A 230 10.88 20.99 -10.15
CA ASN A 230 11.57 21.53 -11.32
C ASN A 230 11.26 23.00 -11.58
N GLU A 231 10.33 23.61 -10.82
CA GLU A 231 10.00 25.01 -11.00
C GLU A 231 11.15 25.91 -10.53
N GLY A 232 11.69 26.72 -11.45
CA GLY A 232 12.82 27.61 -11.16
C GLY A 232 14.18 26.91 -11.04
N THR A 233 14.32 25.65 -11.47
CA THR A 233 15.60 24.91 -11.45
C THR A 233 16.20 24.73 -12.85
N ASP A 234 17.51 24.50 -12.93
CA ASP A 234 18.18 24.14 -14.18
C ASP A 234 17.95 22.66 -14.51
N THR A 235 17.04 22.39 -15.44
CA THR A 235 16.69 21.04 -15.88
C THR A 235 17.54 20.54 -17.05
N SER A 236 18.63 21.23 -17.42
CA SER A 236 19.51 20.84 -18.55
C SER A 236 20.14 19.46 -18.37
N LYS A 237 20.28 19.00 -17.12
CA LYS A 237 20.80 17.67 -16.75
C LYS A 237 19.72 16.63 -16.48
N GLY A 238 18.46 16.94 -16.77
CA GLY A 238 17.30 16.10 -16.47
C GLY A 238 16.37 16.75 -15.44
N LYS A 239 15.14 16.22 -15.38
CA LYS A 239 14.14 16.64 -14.40
C LYS A 239 14.32 15.86 -13.10
N HIS A 240 14.10 16.52 -11.97
CA HIS A 240 13.94 15.90 -10.67
C HIS A 240 12.58 15.20 -10.59
N GLY A 241 12.58 13.96 -10.10
CA GLY A 241 11.38 13.24 -9.71
C GLY A 241 11.26 13.18 -8.19
N ALA A 242 10.03 13.12 -7.67
CA ALA A 242 9.78 12.87 -6.26
C ALA A 242 9.45 11.38 -6.06
N ALA A 243 10.25 10.69 -5.25
CA ALA A 243 10.09 9.24 -5.04
C ALA A 243 9.08 8.91 -3.93
N THR A 244 9.28 9.48 -2.74
CA THR A 244 8.41 9.33 -1.56
C THR A 244 8.50 10.58 -0.70
N ALA A 245 7.51 10.79 0.17
CA ALA A 245 7.47 11.91 1.12
C ALA A 245 7.45 11.40 2.56
N VAL A 246 7.91 12.25 3.49
CA VAL A 246 7.78 12.01 4.93
C VAL A 246 7.29 13.27 5.62
N TRP A 247 6.42 13.11 6.61
CA TRP A 247 5.99 14.20 7.48
C TRP A 247 6.94 14.32 8.66
N LEU A 248 7.33 15.55 9.00
CA LEU A 248 8.15 15.83 10.18
C LEU A 248 7.26 16.47 11.25
N SER A 249 7.28 15.92 12.47
CA SER A 249 6.70 16.59 13.64
C SER A 249 7.70 17.65 14.13
N THR A 250 7.29 18.91 14.11
CA THR A 250 8.01 20.01 14.76
C THR A 250 7.53 20.21 16.18
#